data_AF-A0A1A7WZ60-F1
#
_entry.id   AF-A0A1A7WZ60-F1
#
_cell.length_a   1.000
_cell.length_b   1.000
_cell.length_c   1.000
_cell.angle_alpha   90.00
_cell.angle_beta   90.00
_cell.angle_gamma   90.00
#
_symmetry.space_group_name_H-M   'P 1'
#
loop_
_entity.id
_entity.type
_entity.pdbx_description
1 polymer ?
#
loop_
_entity_poly.entity_id
_entity_poly.type
_entity_poly.pdbx_seq_one_letter_code
_entity_poly.pdbx_strand_id
1 'polypeptide(L)' 'VEVFNLLFVRREHLSKKQCAVHCQDCARKGSATLDDFVVLEQYRMEDLMQVYDQFTLAPPLHSSSS' A
#
# COMPACT_ATOMS: atom_id res chain seq x y z
N VAL A 1 -12.93 -2.12 2.01
CA VAL A 1 -11.66 -2.06 2.76
C VAL A 1 -10.61 -1.51 1.81
N GLU A 2 -9.82 -0.55 2.27
CA GLU A 2 -8.67 -0.07 1.51
C GLU A 2 -7.50 -1.05 1.68
N VAL A 3 -6.72 -1.27 0.63
CA VAL A 3 -5.51 -2.09 0.66
C VAL A 3 -4.39 -1.22 0.09
N PHE A 4 -3.49 -0.78 0.96
CA PHE A 4 -2.41 0.13 0.61
C PHE A 4 -1.05 -0.57 0.74
N ASN A 5 -0.16 -0.26 -0.20
CA ASN A 5 1.20 -0.76 -0.33
C ASN A 5 1.34 -2.27 -0.60
N LEU A 6 0.78 -3.13 0.26
CA LEU A 6 0.87 -4.59 0.15
C LEU A 6 -0.41 -5.16 -0.45
N LEU A 7 -0.35 -5.49 -1.75
CA LEU A 7 -1.49 -6.03 -2.50
C LEU A 7 -1.39 -7.55 -2.60
N PHE A 8 -2.43 -8.26 -2.17
CA PHE A 8 -2.51 -9.72 -2.32
C PHE A 8 -3.32 -10.04 -3.58
N VAL A 9 -2.67 -10.61 -4.59
CA VAL A 9 -3.30 -10.97 -5.87
C VAL A 9 -3.23 -12.47 -6.07
N ARG A 10 -4.34 -13.11 -6.44
CA ARG A 10 -4.31 -14.54 -6.76
C ARG A 10 -3.50 -14.80 -8.01
N ARG A 11 -2.64 -15.83 -7.97
CA ARG A 11 -1.73 -16.17 -9.06
C ARG A 11 -2.47 -16.50 -10.36
N GLU A 12 -3.64 -17.13 -10.25
CA GLU A 12 -4.53 -17.47 -11.36
C GLU A 12 -5.09 -16.24 -12.12
N HIS A 13 -5.06 -15.05 -11.49
CA HIS A 13 -5.59 -13.81 -12.05
C HIS A 13 -4.51 -12.82 -12.48
N LEU A 14 -3.23 -13.13 -12.25
CA LEU A 14 -2.12 -12.20 -12.50
C LEU A 14 -1.95 -11.84 -14.00
N SER A 15 -2.37 -12.73 -14.91
CA SER A 15 -2.33 -12.52 -16.37
C SER A 15 -3.63 -11.95 -16.93
N LYS A 16 -4.69 -11.84 -16.11
CA LYS A 16 -5.98 -11.33 -16.55
C LYS A 16 -5.96 -9.81 -16.50
N LYS A 17 -6.64 -9.16 -17.46
CA LYS A 17 -6.74 -7.70 -17.55
C LYS A 17 -7.35 -7.04 -16.30
N GLN A 18 -8.04 -7.82 -15.46
CA GLN A 18 -8.59 -7.41 -14.18
C GLN A 18 -8.07 -8.33 -13.08
N CYS A 19 -6.91 -7.98 -12.52
CA CYS A 19 -6.37 -8.63 -11.33
C CYS A 19 -7.18 -8.18 -10.12
N ALA A 20 -7.91 -9.10 -9.49
CA ALA A 20 -8.60 -8.81 -8.23
C ALA A 20 -7.59 -8.68 -7.09
N VAL A 21 -7.64 -7.57 -6.38
CA VAL A 21 -6.82 -7.31 -5.19
C VAL A 21 -7.60 -7.72 -3.94
N HIS A 22 -6.91 -8.40 -3.03
CA HIS A 22 -7.44 -8.81 -1.74
C HIS A 22 -6.65 -8.15 -0.61
N CYS A 23 -7.30 -7.89 0.52
CA CYS A 23 -6.58 -7.60 1.77
C CYS A 23 -5.99 -8.90 2.35
N GLN A 24 -5.06 -8.76 3.30
CA GLN A 24 -4.43 -9.91 3.95
C GLN A 24 -5.44 -10.89 4.55
N ASP A 25 -6.45 -10.39 5.28
CA ASP A 25 -7.43 -11.25 5.95
C ASP A 25 -8.29 -12.03 4.95
N CYS A 26 -8.70 -11.39 3.86
CA CYS A 26 -9.44 -12.05 2.78
C CYS A 26 -8.57 -13.07 2.05
N ALA A 27 -7.28 -12.79 1.85
CA ALA A 27 -6.35 -13.73 1.24
C ALA A 27 -6.14 -14.95 2.14
N ARG A 28 -5.92 -14.77 3.45
CA ARG A 28 -5.75 -15.85 4.42
C ARG A 28 -7.00 -16.73 4.58
N LYS A 29 -8.19 -16.15 4.45
CA LYS A 29 -9.44 -16.94 4.42
C LYS A 29 -9.54 -17.84 3.18
N GLY A 30 -8.96 -17.43 2.05
CA GLY A 30 -8.92 -18.22 0.83
C GLY A 30 -7.78 -19.25 0.79
N SER A 31 -6.64 -18.91 1.38
CA SER A 31 -5.45 -19.77 1.48
C SER A 31 -4.69 -19.38 2.75
N ALA A 32 -4.71 -20.23 3.78
CA ALA A 32 -4.16 -19.90 5.09
C ALA A 32 -2.65 -19.59 5.05
N THR A 33 -1.92 -20.29 4.20
CA THR A 33 -0.48 -20.14 3.94
C THR A 33 -0.16 -19.12 2.86
N LEU A 34 -1.18 -18.59 2.14
CA LEU A 34 -1.05 -17.66 1.01
C LEU A 34 -0.33 -18.26 -0.22
N ASP A 35 -0.25 -19.58 -0.31
CA ASP A 35 0.47 -20.27 -1.39
C ASP A 35 -0.12 -19.99 -2.78
N ASP A 36 -1.39 -19.61 -2.88
CA ASP A 36 -2.06 -19.28 -4.15
C ASP A 36 -1.97 -17.79 -4.52
N PHE A 37 -1.33 -16.99 -3.67
CA PHE A 37 -1.24 -15.55 -3.81
C PHE A 37 0.18 -15.11 -4.18
N VAL A 38 0.23 -13.95 -4.81
CA VAL A 38 1.44 -13.15 -5.03
C VAL A 38 1.24 -11.85 -4.28
N VAL A 39 2.25 -11.43 -3.52
CA VAL A 39 2.24 -10.15 -2.81
C VAL A 39 2.99 -9.14 -3.66
N LEU A 40 2.32 -8.04 -4.00
CA LEU A 40 2.93 -6.92 -4.72
C LEU A 40 3.11 -5.76 -3.73
N GLU A 41 4.33 -5.26 -3.63
CA GLU A 41 4.66 -4.04 -2.91
C GLU A 41 4.64 -2.86 -3.88
N GLN A 42 3.82 -1.84 -3.62
CA GLN A 42 3.68 -0.68 -4.51
C GLN A 42 4.71 0.40 -4.22
N TYR A 43 5.12 0.54 -2.96
CA TYR A 43 6.05 1.55 -2.48
C TYR A 43 7.12 0.87 -1.65
N ARG A 44 8.37 1.20 -1.92
CA ARG A 44 9.48 0.74 -1.10
C ARG A 44 9.36 1.34 0.29
N MET A 45 9.78 0.60 1.31
CA MET A 45 9.75 1.07 2.69
C MET A 45 10.57 2.36 2.85
N GLU A 46 11.70 2.47 2.17
CA GLU A 46 12.57 3.65 2.22
C GLU A 46 11.85 4.91 1.71
N ASP A 47 11.07 4.79 0.64
CA ASP A 47 10.30 5.90 0.07
C ASP A 47 9.22 6.37 1.06
N LEU A 48 8.54 5.43 1.72
CA LEU A 48 7.52 5.75 2.73
C LEU A 48 8.12 6.42 3.97
N MET A 49 9.27 5.93 4.44
CA MET A 49 10.01 6.56 5.54
C MET A 49 10.41 7.98 5.18
N GLN A 50 10.97 8.18 3.98
CA GLN A 50 11.39 9.48 3.51
C GLN A 50 10.22 10.49 3.43
N VAL A 51 9.04 10.05 2.98
CA VAL A 51 7.83 10.90 2.94
C VAL A 51 7.37 11.23 4.36
N TYR A 52 7.39 10.26 5.27
CA TYR A 52 7.01 10.44 6.66
C TYR A 52 7.92 11.46 7.37
N ASP A 53 9.25 11.32 7.21
CA ASP A 53 10.24 12.19 7.86
C ASP A 53 10.16 13.64 7.34
N GLN A 54 9.79 13.84 6.08
CA GLN A 54 9.59 15.16 5.49
C GLN A 54 8.25 15.81 5.86
N PHE A 55 7.28 15.02 6.32
CA PHE A 55 5.97 15.53 6.69
C PHE A 55 6.03 16.27 8.03
N THR A 56 6.33 17.55 7.94
CA THR A 56 6.46 18.46 9.08
C THR A 56 5.41 19.56 9.02
N LEU A 57 5.04 20.10 10.18
CA LEU A 57 4.11 21.21 10.26
C LEU A 57 4.71 22.43 9.56
N ALA A 58 4.03 22.94 8.53
CA ALA A 58 4.44 24.14 7.86
C ALA A 58 4.46 25.31 8.86
N PRO A 59 5.51 26.15 8.86
CA PRO A 59 5.55 27.31 9.73
C PRO A 59 4.34 28.22 9.42
N PRO A 60 3.75 28.85 10.43
CA PRO A 60 2.69 29.82 10.19
C PRO A 60 3.25 30.89 9.26
N LEU A 61 2.50 31.24 8.22
CA LEU A 61 2.81 32.40 7.40
C LEU A 61 2.85 33.59 8.36
N HIS A 62 4.04 34.08 8.69
CA HIS A 62 4.18 35.38 9.31
C HIS A 62 3.53 36.34 8.33
N SER A 63 2.31 36.79 8.64
CA SER A 63 1.76 38.00 8.07
C SER A 63 2.81 39.06 8.35
N SER A 64 3.54 39.46 7.31
CA SER A 64 4.41 40.63 7.32
C SER A 64 3.54 41.82 7.67
N SER A 65 3.40 42.06 8.97
CA SER A 65 2.82 43.26 9.52
C SER A 65 4.00 44.17 9.85
N SER A 66 4.06 45.28 9.11
CA SER A 66 5.04 46.37 9.11
C SER A 66 6.10 46.27 8.01
#